data_AF-A0A2M8GFN0-F1
#
_entry.id   AF-A0A2M8GFN0-F1
#
_cell.length_a   1.000
_cell.length_b   1.000
_cell.length_c   1.000
_cell.angle_alpha   90.00
_cell.angle_beta   90.00
_cell.angle_gamma   90.00
#
_symmetry.space_group_name_H-M   'P 1'
#
loop_
_entity.id
_entity.type
_entity.pdbx_description
1 polymer ?
#
loop_
_entity_poly.entity_id
_entity_poly.type
_entity_poly.pdbx_seq_one_letter_code
_entity_poly.pdbx_strand_id
1 'polypeptide(L)' 'MPEGQEITVPENYYLPMGDNRTHSRDGREFGPIPRQSIVGRAFFRYWPIDRIGIVNHPNF' A
#
# COMPACT_ATOMS: atom_id res chain seq x y z
N MET A 1 -7.58 12.34 6.78
CA MET A 1 -8.36 11.85 7.94
C MET A 1 -7.92 12.62 9.17
N PRO A 2 -8.84 13.05 10.04
CA PRO A 2 -8.50 13.61 11.36
C PRO A 2 -7.58 12.68 12.13
N GLU A 3 -6.63 13.27 12.87
CA GLU A 3 -5.71 12.52 13.72
C GLU A 3 -6.47 11.81 14.85
N GLY A 4 -6.12 10.54 15.12
CA GLY A 4 -6.75 9.74 16.18
C GLY A 4 -8.11 9.13 15.83
N GLN A 5 -8.59 9.29 14.59
CA GLN A 5 -9.84 8.66 14.16
C GLN A 5 -9.64 7.20 13.76
N GLU A 6 -10.35 6.30 14.43
CA GLU A 6 -10.45 4.89 14.00
C GLU A 6 -11.36 4.76 12.77
N ILE A 7 -10.96 3.88 11.85
CA ILE A 7 -11.73 3.55 10.65
C ILE A 7 -11.78 2.03 10.48
N THR A 8 -12.99 1.51 10.29
CA THR A 8 -13.18 0.15 9.79
C THR A 8 -13.20 0.21 8.26
N VAL A 9 -12.26 -0.47 7.60
CA VAL A 9 -12.22 -0.54 6.14
C VAL A 9 -13.40 -1.40 5.66
N PRO A 10 -14.26 -0.89 4.76
CA PRO A 10 -15.37 -1.66 4.23
C PRO A 10 -14.92 -2.94 3.51
N GLU A 11 -15.82 -3.91 3.40
CA GLU A 11 -15.57 -5.10 2.61
C GLU A 11 -15.26 -4.74 1.14
N ASN A 12 -14.32 -5.45 0.53
CA ASN A 12 -13.82 -5.20 -0.84
C ASN A 12 -13.13 -3.84 -1.04
N TYR A 13 -12.75 -3.16 0.04
CA TYR A 13 -11.90 -1.96 0.00
C TYR A 13 -10.55 -2.21 0.66
N TYR A 14 -9.57 -1.38 0.32
CA TYR A 14 -8.22 -1.40 0.86
C TYR A 14 -7.81 0.01 1.25
N LEU A 15 -7.13 0.16 2.39
CA LEU A 15 -6.54 1.43 2.80
C LEU A 15 -5.04 1.40 2.49
N PRO A 16 -4.57 2.04 1.39
CA PRO A 16 -3.16 2.03 1.05
C PRO A 16 -2.36 2.95 1.97
N MET A 17 -1.19 2.50 2.41
CA MET A 17 -0.24 3.31 3.19
C MET A 17 1.13 3.20 2.54
N GLY A 18 1.74 4.33 2.20
CA GLY A 18 3.09 4.34 1.65
C GLY A 18 4.14 4.12 2.73
N ASP A 19 5.28 3.52 2.38
CA ASP A 19 6.37 3.28 3.32
C ASP A 19 7.02 4.59 3.81
N ASN A 20 7.12 5.59 2.94
CA ASN A 20 7.59 6.93 3.31
C ASN A 20 6.47 7.76 3.94
N ARG A 21 6.14 7.45 5.20
CA ARG A 21 4.90 7.89 5.88
C ARG A 21 4.70 9.40 5.93
N THR A 22 5.76 10.19 6.09
CA THR A 22 5.66 11.66 6.18
C THR A 22 5.53 12.34 4.82
N HIS A 23 5.79 11.62 3.72
CA HIS A 23 5.83 12.17 2.37
C HIS A 23 5.00 11.36 1.37
N SER A 24 4.09 10.53 1.86
CA SER A 24 3.18 9.76 1.02
C SER A 24 1.78 10.35 1.09
N ARG A 25 1.28 10.78 -0.06
CA ARG A 25 -0.14 11.08 -0.25
C ARG A 25 -0.87 9.75 -0.49
N ASP A 26 -1.42 9.18 0.57
CA ASP A 26 -2.02 7.84 0.57
C ASP A 26 -3.42 7.82 1.18
N GLY A 27 -3.91 6.63 1.56
CA GLY A 27 -5.27 6.43 2.07
C GLY A 27 -5.58 7.24 3.34
N ARG A 28 -4.56 7.71 4.06
CA ARG A 28 -4.75 8.65 5.18
C ARG A 28 -5.29 10.01 4.71
N GLU A 29 -5.03 10.40 3.47
CA GLU A 29 -5.54 11.64 2.88
C GLU A 29 -6.82 11.41 2.07
N PHE A 30 -6.82 10.44 1.14
CA PHE A 30 -7.94 10.25 0.20
C PHE A 30 -8.93 9.12 0.55
N GLY A 31 -8.64 8.33 1.59
CA GLY A 31 -9.51 7.24 2.03
C GLY A 31 -9.25 5.87 1.38
N PRO A 32 -10.07 4.86 1.72
CA PRO A 32 -9.98 3.52 1.15
C PRO A 32 -10.30 3.50 -0.36
N ILE A 33 -9.66 2.60 -1.10
CA ILE A 33 -9.90 2.37 -2.53
C ILE A 33 -10.58 1.01 -2.75
N PRO A 34 -11.45 0.85 -3.77
CA PRO A 34 -12.10 -0.41 -4.03
C PRO A 34 -11.10 -1.43 -4.62
N ARG A 35 -11.32 -2.72 -4.35
CA ARG A 35 -10.49 -3.85 -4.83
C ARG A 35 -10.24 -3.80 -6.33
N GLN A 36 -11.22 -3.38 -7.11
CA GLN A 36 -11.15 -3.29 -8.57
C GLN A 36 -10.12 -2.26 -9.09
N SER A 37 -9.75 -1.28 -8.26
CA SER A 37 -8.70 -0.31 -8.61
C SER A 37 -7.28 -0.89 -8.50
N ILE A 38 -7.13 -2.08 -7.90
CA ILE A 38 -5.82 -2.73 -7.72
C ILE A 38 -5.52 -3.59 -8.94
N VAL A 39 -4.54 -3.15 -9.74
CA VAL A 39 -4.06 -3.85 -10.93
C VAL A 39 -3.29 -5.13 -10.57
N GLY A 40 -2.43 -5.08 -9.55
CA GLY A 40 -1.59 -6.21 -9.16
C GLY A 40 -0.69 -5.94 -7.96
N ARG A 41 0.14 -6.92 -7.62
CA ARG A 41 1.12 -6.84 -6.54
C ARG A 41 2.53 -6.69 -7.11
N ALA A 42 3.36 -5.86 -6.48
CA ALA A 42 4.78 -5.80 -6.80
C ALA A 42 5.45 -7.10 -6.32
N PHE A 43 5.97 -7.91 -7.25
CA PHE A 43 6.59 -9.21 -6.95
C PHE A 43 8.04 -9.33 -7.43
N PHE A 44 8.52 -8.39 -8.25
CA PHE A 44 9.87 -8.41 -8.80
C PHE A 44 10.52 -7.03 -8.76
N ARG A 45 11.79 -6.97 -8.36
CA ARG A 45 12.64 -5.80 -8.40
C ARG A 45 13.65 -5.98 -9.53
N TYR A 46 13.60 -5.11 -10.53
CA TYR A 46 14.50 -5.15 -11.68
C TYR A 46 15.72 -4.22 -11.54
N TRP A 47 15.73 -3.32 -10.56
CA TRP A 47 16.81 -2.35 -10.31
C TRP A 47 16.95 -2.01 -8.82
N PRO A 48 18.16 -1.71 -8.29
CA PRO A 48 19.48 -1.74 -8.96
C PRO A 48 19.99 -3.14 -9.27
N ILE A 49 20.99 -3.25 -10.17
CA ILE A 49 21.48 -4.54 -10.72
C ILE A 49 21.90 -5.51 -9.59
N ASP A 50 22.59 -5.01 -8.57
CA ASP A 50 23.04 -5.76 -7.40
C ASP A 50 21.89 -6.24 -6.49
N ARG A 51 20.65 -5.79 -6.77
CA ARG A 51 19.45 -6.10 -5.99
C ARG A 51 18.32 -6.68 -6.84
N ILE A 52 18.60 -7.13 -8.06
CA ILE A 52 17.61 -7.80 -8.90
C ILE A 52 17.11 -9.06 -8.19
N GLY A 53 15.78 -9.24 -8.13
CA GLY A 53 15.20 -10.42 -7.50
C GLY A 53 13.71 -10.32 -7.18
N ILE A 54 13.17 -11.40 -6.63
CA ILE A 54 11.78 -11.48 -6.18
C ILE A 54 11.61 -10.65 -4.90
N VAL A 55 10.51 -9.92 -4.81
CA VAL A 55 10.13 -9.21 -3.58
C VAL A 55 9.62 -10.25 -2.59
N ASN A 56 10.42 -10.51 -1.56
CA ASN A 56 10.01 -11.37 -0.45
C ASN A 56 8.92 -10.66 0.35
N HIS A 57 7.70 -11.16 0.25
CA HIS A 57 6.60 -10.75 1.11
C HIS A 57 6.65 -11.62 2.36
N PRO A 58 6.99 -11.07 3.54
CA PRO A 58 6.82 -11.81 4.78
C PRO A 58 5.35 -12.21 4.95
N ASN A 59 5.12 -13.44 5.40
CA ASN A 59 3.79 -13.93 5.76
C ASN A 59 3.49 -13.39 7.16
N PHE A 60 2.77 -12.27 7.25
CA PHE A 60 2.17 -11.77 8.49
C PHE A 60 0.67 -12.03 8.45
#